data_AF-A0A531KTT8-F1
#
_entry.id   AF-A0A531KTT8-F1
#
_cell.length_a   1.000
_cell.length_b   1.000
_cell.length_c   1.000
_cell.angle_alpha   90.00
_cell.angle_beta   90.00
_cell.angle_gamma   90.00
#
_symmetry.space_group_name_H-M   'P 1'
#
loop_
_entity.id
_entity.type
_entity.pdbx_description
1 polymer ?
#
loop_
_entity_poly.entity_id
_entity_poly.type
_entity_poly.pdbx_seq_one_letter_code
_entity_poly.pdbx_strand_id
1 'polypeptide(L)'
;MASLWRNVLAGVGLAALLAGILAVAYLTAPQAPRPAGSEIARSKETANGLFVASFEPERGVVRQGELQSWLLTVKTGAGTPVEGAAITISGGMPQHRHGLPTSPHATDYLGDGRYRIGGVKF
;
A
#
# COMPACT_ATOMS: atom_id res chain seq x y z
N MET A 1 -15.83 -63.27 3.18
CA MET A 1 -16.76 -62.13 3.03
C MET A 1 -16.57 -61.02 4.09
N ALA A 2 -16.19 -61.31 5.35
CA ALA A 2 -16.05 -60.27 6.40
C ALA A 2 -14.85 -59.30 6.26
N SER A 3 -13.82 -59.66 5.48
CA SER A 3 -12.59 -58.85 5.36
C SER A 3 -12.72 -57.64 4.43
N LEU A 4 -13.59 -57.71 3.41
CA LEU A 4 -13.73 -56.63 2.43
C LEU A 4 -14.39 -55.40 3.06
N TRP A 5 -15.43 -55.63 3.87
CA TRP A 5 -16.20 -54.57 4.52
C TRP A 5 -15.38 -53.79 5.55
N ARG A 6 -14.49 -54.48 6.28
CA ARG A 6 -13.56 -53.85 7.22
C ARG A 6 -12.55 -52.94 6.53
N ASN A 7 -12.04 -53.35 5.37
CA ASN A 7 -11.09 -52.55 4.60
C ASN A 7 -11.78 -51.32 3.97
N VAL A 8 -13.03 -51.45 3.54
CA VAL A 8 -13.85 -50.33 3.05
C VAL A 8 -14.13 -49.33 4.16
N LEU A 9 -14.57 -49.78 5.34
CA LEU A 9 -14.82 -48.91 6.49
C LEU A 9 -13.54 -48.20 6.97
N ALA A 10 -12.41 -48.90 7.00
CA ALA A 10 -11.11 -48.30 7.33
C ALA A 10 -10.67 -47.26 6.28
N GLY A 11 -10.89 -47.54 4.99
CA GLY A 11 -10.59 -46.61 3.90
C GLY A 11 -11.43 -45.33 3.96
N VAL A 12 -12.73 -45.44 4.24
CA VAL A 12 -13.63 -44.28 4.42
C VAL A 12 -13.22 -43.46 5.64
N GLY A 13 -12.89 -44.12 6.76
CA GLY A 13 -12.39 -43.44 7.95
C GLY A 13 -11.11 -42.65 7.71
N LEU A 14 -10.15 -43.25 6.99
CA LEU A 14 -8.89 -42.59 6.64
C LEU A 14 -9.11 -41.39 5.69
N ALA A 15 -9.99 -41.53 4.71
CA ALA A 15 -10.34 -40.45 3.79
C ALA A 15 -11.02 -39.28 4.52
N ALA A 16 -11.93 -39.56 5.45
CA ALA A 16 -12.58 -38.53 6.26
C ALA A 16 -11.58 -37.78 7.16
N LEU A 17 -10.60 -38.51 7.73
CA LEU A 17 -9.56 -37.92 8.57
C LEU A 17 -8.62 -37.02 7.76
N LEU A 18 -8.21 -37.45 6.57
CA LEU A 18 -7.44 -36.62 5.63
C LEU A 18 -8.19 -35.37 5.20
N ALA A 19 -9.48 -35.50 4.86
CA ALA A 19 -10.32 -34.36 4.50
C ALA A 19 -10.45 -33.36 5.66
N GLY A 20 -10.61 -33.85 6.90
CA GLY A 20 -10.64 -33.01 8.11
C GLY A 20 -9.33 -32.26 8.33
N ILE A 21 -8.18 -32.92 8.18
CA ILE A 21 -6.86 -32.29 8.32
C ILE A 21 -6.66 -31.20 7.25
N LEU A 22 -7.02 -31.49 5.99
CA LEU A 22 -6.92 -30.51 4.90
C LEU A 22 -7.85 -29.31 5.12
N ALA A 23 -9.07 -29.54 5.63
CA ALA A 23 -9.99 -28.46 5.97
C ALA A 23 -9.45 -27.58 7.10
N VAL A 24 -8.90 -28.17 8.17
CA VAL A 24 -8.28 -27.41 9.26
C VAL A 24 -7.07 -26.63 8.77
N ALA A 25 -6.21 -27.24 7.95
CA ALA A 25 -5.05 -26.56 7.37
C ALA A 25 -5.48 -25.40 6.46
N TYR A 26 -6.53 -25.58 5.65
CA TYR A 26 -7.07 -24.52 4.79
C TYR A 26 -7.68 -23.37 5.60
N LEU A 27 -8.45 -23.68 6.66
CA LEU A 27 -9.13 -22.69 7.50
C LEU A 27 -8.18 -21.95 8.45
N THR A 28 -7.06 -22.56 8.83
CA THR A 28 -6.06 -21.96 9.73
C THR A 28 -4.82 -21.43 9.00
N ALA A 29 -4.72 -21.64 7.68
CA ALA A 29 -3.63 -21.10 6.89
C ALA A 29 -3.58 -19.57 7.02
N PRO A 30 -2.41 -19.00 7.35
CA PRO A 30 -2.26 -17.56 7.43
C PRO A 30 -2.61 -16.95 6.07
N GLN A 31 -3.65 -16.12 6.06
CA GLN A 31 -4.01 -15.37 4.87
C GLN A 31 -2.87 -14.40 4.59
N ALA A 32 -2.27 -14.47 3.39
CA ALA A 32 -1.36 -13.43 2.95
C ALA A 32 -2.07 -12.08 3.09
N PRO A 33 -1.41 -11.02 3.60
CA PRO A 33 -1.99 -9.69 3.64
C PRO A 33 -2.55 -9.40 2.25
N ARG A 34 -3.86 -9.16 2.16
CA ARG A 34 -4.48 -8.78 0.89
C ARG A 34 -3.65 -7.61 0.38
N PRO A 35 -3.04 -7.70 -0.82
CA PRO A 35 -2.28 -6.58 -1.35
C PRO A 35 -3.22 -5.38 -1.29
N ALA A 36 -2.80 -4.34 -0.57
CA ALA A 36 -3.58 -3.13 -0.46
C ALA A 36 -3.97 -2.75 -1.89
N GLY A 37 -5.27 -2.74 -2.19
CA GLY A 37 -5.73 -2.23 -3.48
C GLY A 37 -5.10 -0.86 -3.71
N SER A 38 -4.83 -0.50 -4.96
CA SER A 38 -4.17 0.77 -5.28
C SER A 38 -4.89 1.93 -4.57
N GLU A 39 -4.31 2.40 -3.46
CA GLU A 39 -4.87 3.48 -2.66
C GLU A 39 -4.65 4.75 -3.46
N ILE A 40 -5.71 5.29 -4.07
CA ILE A 40 -5.65 6.53 -4.87
C ILE A 40 -5.87 7.77 -3.98
N ALA A 41 -5.84 7.59 -2.65
CA ALA A 41 -5.97 8.69 -1.71
C ALA A 41 -4.79 9.65 -1.90
N ARG A 42 -5.11 10.93 -2.10
CA ARG A 42 -4.13 12.01 -2.21
C ARG A 42 -3.86 12.70 -0.88
N SER A 43 -4.48 12.24 0.20
CA SER A 43 -4.25 12.72 1.55
C SER A 43 -4.15 11.53 2.48
N LYS A 44 -3.13 11.52 3.33
CA LYS A 44 -2.89 10.43 4.26
C LYS A 44 -2.33 10.93 5.59
N GLU A 45 -2.85 10.37 6.65
CA GLU A 45 -2.33 10.54 8.00
C GLU A 45 -1.16 9.57 8.24
N THR A 46 -0.13 10.03 8.93
CA THR A 46 0.97 9.18 9.39
C THR A 46 0.45 8.11 10.36
N ALA A 47 1.10 6.95 10.43
CA ALA A 47 0.65 5.82 11.25
C ALA A 47 0.46 6.14 12.75
N ASN A 48 1.17 7.14 13.28
CA ASN A 48 1.08 7.60 14.66
C ASN A 48 0.25 8.89 14.83
N GLY A 49 -0.45 9.33 13.79
CA GLY A 49 -1.33 10.50 13.82
C GLY A 49 -0.66 11.86 13.98
N LEU A 50 0.66 11.94 13.83
CA LEU A 50 1.39 13.19 14.04
C LEU A 50 1.20 14.19 12.90
N PHE A 51 1.05 13.71 11.68
CA PHE A 51 0.94 14.55 10.49
C PHE A 51 -0.11 14.04 9.51
N VAL A 52 -0.66 14.97 8.75
CA VAL A 52 -1.46 14.72 7.55
C VAL A 52 -0.72 15.34 6.37
N ALA A 53 -0.44 14.51 5.36
CA ALA A 53 0.19 14.94 4.12
C ALA A 53 -0.80 14.80 2.96
N SER A 54 -1.02 15.87 2.20
CA SER A 54 -1.75 15.83 0.94
C SER A 54 -0.86 16.17 -0.25
N PHE A 55 -1.08 15.50 -1.39
CA PHE A 55 -0.23 15.59 -2.57
C PHE A 55 -1.05 15.63 -3.85
N GLU A 56 -0.91 16.70 -4.63
CA GLU A 56 -1.70 16.93 -5.84
C GLU A 56 -0.88 17.55 -6.99
N PRO A 57 -1.24 17.30 -8.25
CA PRO A 57 -0.57 17.92 -9.39
C PRO A 57 -0.84 19.44 -9.38
N GLU A 58 0.21 20.26 -9.50
CA GLU A 58 0.07 21.72 -9.47
C GLU A 58 -0.81 22.25 -10.61
N ARG A 59 -0.85 21.54 -11.75
CA ARG A 59 -1.68 21.90 -12.92
C ARG A 59 -3.02 21.15 -12.97
N GLY A 60 -3.38 20.40 -11.93
CA GLY A 60 -4.64 19.65 -11.85
C GLY A 60 -4.73 18.38 -12.73
N VAL A 61 -3.81 18.19 -13.68
CA VAL A 61 -3.79 17.02 -14.59
C VAL A 61 -2.47 16.26 -14.42
N VAL A 62 -2.54 14.93 -14.39
CA VAL A 62 -1.37 14.05 -14.37
C VAL A 62 -1.09 13.56 -15.79
N ARG A 63 0.15 13.72 -16.25
CA ARG A 63 0.62 13.30 -17.58
C ARG A 63 1.74 12.28 -17.45
N GLN A 64 1.63 11.14 -18.12
CA GLN A 64 2.67 10.12 -18.08
C GLN A 64 3.88 10.55 -18.93
N GLY A 65 5.10 10.24 -18.47
CA GLY A 65 6.31 10.54 -19.23
C GLY A 65 6.77 12.01 -19.21
N GLU A 66 5.98 12.93 -18.63
CA GLU A 66 6.30 14.35 -18.51
C GLU A 66 6.81 14.72 -17.12
N LEU A 67 7.80 15.62 -17.07
CA LEU A 67 8.24 16.26 -15.82
C LEU A 67 7.16 17.24 -15.33
N GLN A 68 6.76 17.08 -14.08
CA GLN A 68 5.67 17.84 -13.49
C GLN A 68 6.02 18.33 -12.09
N SER A 69 5.38 19.44 -11.73
CA SER A 69 5.37 19.98 -10.38
C SER A 69 4.12 19.53 -9.64
N TRP A 70 4.30 19.24 -8.36
CA TRP A 70 3.25 18.80 -7.45
C TRP A 70 3.25 19.67 -6.20
N LEU A 71 2.11 19.79 -5.56
CA LEU A 71 1.94 20.53 -4.31
C LEU A 71 1.80 19.52 -3.18
N LEU A 72 2.73 19.59 -2.23
CA LEU A 72 2.68 18.88 -0.96
C LEU A 72 2.16 19.84 0.11
N THR A 73 1.07 19.50 0.79
CA THR A 73 0.65 20.19 2.01
C THR A 73 0.89 19.30 3.21
N VAL A 74 1.58 19.80 4.23
CA VAL A 74 1.84 19.09 5.48
C VAL A 74 1.23 19.85 6.64
N LYS A 75 0.38 19.17 7.40
CA LYS A 75 -0.21 19.67 8.64
C LYS A 75 0.06 18.69 9.77
N THR A 76 0.07 19.18 11.01
CA THR A 76 0.03 18.31 12.19
C THR A 76 -1.32 17.58 12.25
N GLY A 77 -1.42 16.54 13.08
CA GLY A 77 -2.71 15.86 13.35
C GLY A 77 -3.78 16.80 13.90
N ALA A 78 -3.38 17.92 14.53
CA ALA A 78 -4.28 18.97 14.99
C ALA A 78 -4.65 20.00 13.90
N GLY A 79 -4.14 19.84 12.68
CA GLY A 79 -4.43 20.71 11.54
C GLY A 79 -3.54 21.95 11.41
N THR A 80 -2.53 22.12 12.28
CA THR A 80 -1.58 23.24 12.20
C THR A 80 -0.63 23.06 11.02
N PRO A 81 -0.37 24.08 10.18
CA PRO A 81 0.64 24.00 9.14
C PRO A 81 2.03 23.63 9.67
N VAL A 82 2.73 22.75 8.97
CA VAL A 82 4.13 22.41 9.28
C VAL A 82 5.05 23.23 8.40
N GLU A 83 5.78 24.15 9.00
CA GLU A 83 6.72 25.04 8.31
C GLU A 83 8.16 24.50 8.41
N GLY A 84 9.00 24.82 7.41
CA GLY A 84 10.42 24.47 7.43
C GLY A 84 10.71 22.96 7.44
N ALA A 85 9.79 22.13 6.92
CA ALA A 85 9.96 20.69 6.92
C ALA A 85 11.13 20.24 6.02
N ALA A 86 11.94 19.31 6.52
CA ALA A 86 12.87 18.56 5.68
C ALA A 86 12.08 17.49 4.90
N ILE A 87 12.06 17.61 3.57
CA ILE A 87 11.23 16.76 2.70
C ILE A 87 12.12 15.87 1.82
N THR A 88 11.96 14.56 2.00
CA THR A 88 12.53 13.54 1.11
C THR A 88 11.41 12.83 0.38
N ILE A 89 11.57 12.60 -0.92
CA ILE A 89 10.51 12.01 -1.76
C ILE A 89 11.01 10.74 -2.40
N SER A 90 10.21 9.70 -2.26
CA SER A 90 10.39 8.41 -2.90
C SER A 90 9.04 7.94 -3.45
N GLY A 91 9.09 7.01 -4.38
CA GLY A 91 7.89 6.48 -5.01
C GLY A 91 8.26 5.46 -6.06
N GLY A 92 7.25 4.97 -6.77
CA GLY A 92 7.37 3.94 -7.78
C GLY A 92 6.07 3.16 -7.86
N MET A 93 6.08 2.09 -8.66
CA MET A 93 4.94 1.19 -8.76
C MET A 93 5.29 -0.14 -8.09
N PRO A 94 4.67 -0.51 -6.96
CA PRO A 94 4.99 -1.74 -6.25
C PRO A 94 4.92 -2.99 -7.12
N GLN A 95 3.98 -3.03 -8.07
CA GLN A 95 3.78 -4.14 -9.00
C GLN A 95 4.94 -4.30 -10.01
N HIS A 96 5.69 -3.22 -10.28
CA HIS A 96 6.76 -3.20 -11.29
C HIS A 96 8.17 -3.18 -10.68
N ARG A 97 8.29 -3.18 -9.33
CA ARG A 97 9.56 -3.28 -8.59
C ARG A 97 10.65 -2.30 -9.02
N HIS A 98 10.26 -1.09 -9.44
CA HIS A 98 11.19 0.00 -9.68
C HIS A 98 10.68 1.29 -9.03
N GLY A 99 11.61 2.19 -8.74
CA GLY A 99 11.33 3.53 -8.20
C GLY A 99 10.83 4.50 -9.26
N LEU A 100 10.79 5.78 -8.90
CA LEU A 100 10.59 6.86 -9.86
C LEU A 100 11.76 6.94 -10.85
N PRO A 101 11.51 7.29 -12.12
CA PRO A 101 12.55 7.48 -13.14
C PRO A 101 13.39 8.76 -12.92
N THR A 102 13.05 9.56 -11.91
CA THR A 102 13.70 10.82 -11.56
C THR A 102 13.90 10.91 -10.05
N SER A 103 14.53 11.98 -9.58
CA SER A 103 14.70 12.28 -8.15
C SER A 103 13.95 13.57 -7.79
N PRO A 104 12.63 13.50 -7.52
CA PRO A 104 11.87 14.67 -7.13
C PRO A 104 12.34 15.23 -5.79
N HIS A 105 12.22 16.53 -5.61
CA HIS A 105 12.61 17.23 -4.40
C HIS A 105 11.76 18.48 -4.18
N ALA A 106 11.73 18.96 -2.94
CA ALA A 106 11.09 20.23 -2.63
C ALA A 106 11.92 21.38 -3.25
N THR A 107 11.30 22.17 -4.11
CA THR A 107 11.94 23.32 -4.78
C THR A 107 11.60 24.63 -4.09
N ASP A 108 10.40 24.75 -3.52
CA ASP A 108 9.94 25.98 -2.87
C ASP A 108 9.08 25.67 -1.63
N TYR A 109 9.13 26.58 -0.64
CA TYR A 109 8.11 26.70 0.40
C TYR A 109 7.11 27.80 0.02
N LEU A 110 5.82 27.46 0.00
CA LEU A 110 4.74 28.31 -0.51
C LEU A 110 3.86 28.92 0.61
N GLY A 111 4.26 28.75 1.87
CA GLY A 111 3.48 29.15 3.05
C GLY A 111 2.36 28.17 3.39
N ASP A 112 1.83 28.29 4.62
CA ASP A 112 0.73 27.47 5.13
C ASP A 112 1.00 25.96 5.06
N GLY A 113 2.26 25.56 5.28
CA GLY A 113 2.68 24.16 5.22
C GLY A 113 2.65 23.57 3.80
N ARG A 114 2.59 24.42 2.77
CA ARG A 114 2.61 24.01 1.37
C ARG A 114 4.02 24.09 0.79
N TYR A 115 4.39 23.08 0.02
CA TYR A 115 5.70 22.93 -0.60
C TYR A 115 5.51 22.57 -2.07
N ARG A 116 6.26 23.21 -2.96
CA ARG A 116 6.34 22.79 -4.35
C ARG A 116 7.35 21.66 -4.46
N ILE A 117 6.93 20.56 -5.04
CA ILE A 117 7.76 19.42 -5.38
C ILE A 117 8.01 19.44 -6.88
N GLY A 118 9.26 19.64 -7.27
CA GLY A 118 9.69 19.60 -8.66
C GLY A 118 10.19 18.21 -9.07
N GLY A 119 10.11 17.92 -10.37
CA GLY A 119 10.77 16.76 -10.95
C GLY A 119 10.01 15.44 -10.86
N VAL A 120 8.71 15.46 -10.54
CA VAL A 120 7.88 14.25 -10.52
C VAL A 120 7.63 13.79 -11.96
N LYS A 121 7.90 12.50 -12.21
CA LYS A 121 7.64 11.84 -13.48
C LYS A 121 7.18 10.41 -13.21
N PHE A 122 6.16 9.97 -13.94
CA PHE A 122 5.63 8.60 -13.91
C PHE A 122 6.00 7.87 -15.20
#